data_AF-A0A1M6LSN7-F1
#
_entry.id   AF-A0A1M6LSN7-F1
#
_cell.length_a   1.000
_cell.length_b   1.000
_cell.length_c   1.000
_cell.angle_alpha   90.00
_cell.angle_beta   90.00
_cell.angle_gamma   90.00
#
_symmetry.space_group_name_H-M   'P 1'
#
loop_
_entity.id
_entity.type
_entity.pdbx_description
1 polymer ?
#
loop_
_entity_poly.entity_id
_entity_poly.type
_entity_poly.pdbx_seq_one_letter_code
_entity_poly.pdbx_strand_id
1 'polypeptide(L)'
;MYPLKLVYIPLDDRPVNTKDVEILADIAEVNLKIAPKEYLGKFMTKADRDNIYNWLSNEEGDVLVISLDMLLYGGLVASRNIDTSYEEAVQFMGKLKDYKEKTNIKIYAFSNIMRLSISVFGEESEKWWQQINKYNELRYRIDCLGQNQYKMELEKLIESLPEEVLQTYLSARERNHNINKMAIDFVKQDIIDFLILSQEDCSPYGLHLSEHEVLHKIINDKRLNSKINIFPGADEIGQVLLSKVVNDFNNIYPRVYIQYDDVSSKNVIPKFEDRPLDVNIQEHLKAIGAEITRNIRECDFILAVTTPNTPYIDMCGSDMKDYNKKSVIKSFVKTLKKYIEEGKIISIADIACANGGDPYLLEELKENGLLLDIAGYSAWNTAGNTIGTSIAIGSILNTVIKTKSTLKESKKKSLEFLIKRYADDYIYQSIVRNKTIKIIKEQGLNIFNMGKKYESIDEYVWEEMYQLLKDYFENHKFSYMGFSGFVEEIKLSANLPWYRVFEVDCDVTLKIN
;
A
#
# COMPACT_ATOMS: atom_id res chain seq x y z
N MET A 1 24.59 -0.52 19.89
CA MET A 1 23.43 0.37 19.67
C MET A 1 22.22 -0.32 20.30
N TYR A 2 21.36 0.40 21.02
CA TYR A 2 20.10 -0.16 21.51
C TYR A 2 19.14 -0.33 20.33
N PRO A 3 18.22 -1.32 20.36
CA PRO A 3 17.24 -1.48 19.28
C PRO A 3 16.33 -0.24 19.23
N LEU A 4 16.09 0.27 18.02
CA LEU A 4 15.14 1.34 17.74
C LEU A 4 13.78 0.99 18.35
N LYS A 5 13.22 1.90 19.15
CA LYS A 5 11.86 1.78 19.69
C LYS A 5 10.91 2.63 18.86
N LEU A 6 9.99 1.97 18.16
CA LEU A 6 9.03 2.62 17.27
C LEU A 6 7.62 2.44 17.84
N VAL A 7 6.91 3.55 18.05
CA VAL A 7 5.47 3.54 18.34
C VAL A 7 4.72 3.72 17.02
N TYR A 8 3.65 2.97 16.82
CA TYR A 8 2.93 2.93 15.54
C TYR A 8 1.41 2.94 15.70
N ILE A 9 0.76 3.86 14.98
CA ILE A 9 -0.69 3.90 14.82
C ILE A 9 -1.00 3.68 13.32
N PRO A 10 -1.60 2.54 12.96
CA PRO A 10 -1.84 2.15 11.57
C PRO A 10 -2.98 2.94 10.93
N LEU A 11 -3.14 2.80 9.61
CA LEU A 11 -4.24 3.44 8.85
C LEU A 11 -5.62 2.84 9.15
N ASP A 12 -5.69 1.52 9.31
CA ASP A 12 -6.88 0.75 9.69
C ASP A 12 -6.48 -0.63 10.26
N ASP A 13 -7.47 -1.49 10.50
CA ASP A 13 -7.29 -2.82 11.08
C ASP A 13 -6.81 -3.90 10.09
N ARG A 14 -6.58 -3.56 8.81
CA ARG A 14 -6.20 -4.55 7.80
C ARG A 14 -4.78 -5.08 8.00
N PRO A 15 -4.51 -6.34 7.58
CA PRO A 15 -3.19 -6.97 7.75
C PRO A 15 -2.03 -6.17 7.12
N VAL A 16 -2.26 -5.58 5.96
CA VAL A 16 -1.29 -4.73 5.23
C VAL A 16 -0.87 -3.49 6.01
N ASN A 17 -1.76 -2.96 6.85
CA ASN A 17 -1.53 -1.80 7.69
C ASN A 17 -0.99 -2.17 9.08
N THR A 18 -1.14 -3.43 9.49
CA THR A 18 -0.76 -3.95 10.82
C THR A 18 0.32 -5.02 10.71
N LYS A 19 -0.07 -6.29 10.51
CA LYS A 19 0.82 -7.46 10.45
C LYS A 19 2.01 -7.31 9.52
N ASP A 20 1.82 -6.74 8.33
CA ASP A 20 2.93 -6.56 7.39
C ASP A 20 3.98 -5.57 7.92
N VAL A 21 3.54 -4.52 8.63
CA VAL A 21 4.44 -3.59 9.32
C VAL A 21 5.14 -4.26 10.50
N GLU A 22 4.44 -5.11 11.26
CA GLU A 22 5.03 -5.91 12.34
C GLU A 22 6.11 -6.85 11.83
N ILE A 23 5.84 -7.59 10.75
CA ILE A 23 6.80 -8.52 10.13
C ILE A 23 8.03 -7.76 9.61
N LEU A 24 7.82 -6.64 8.92
CA LEU A 24 8.92 -5.80 8.42
C LEU A 24 9.75 -5.20 9.57
N ALA A 25 9.11 -4.78 10.67
CA ALA A 25 9.80 -4.30 11.87
C ALA A 25 10.63 -5.41 12.52
N ASP A 26 10.08 -6.62 12.59
CA ASP A 26 10.77 -7.81 13.09
C ASP A 26 11.99 -8.17 12.23
N ILE A 27 11.88 -8.13 10.91
CA ILE A 27 13.00 -8.33 9.98
C ILE A 27 14.09 -7.28 10.23
N ALA A 28 13.70 -6.02 10.44
CA ALA A 28 14.59 -4.91 10.79
C ALA A 28 15.12 -4.98 12.24
N GLU A 29 14.64 -5.91 13.07
CA GLU A 29 14.79 -5.98 14.53
C GLU A 29 14.53 -4.63 15.23
N VAL A 30 13.42 -4.00 14.86
CA VAL A 30 12.86 -2.81 15.49
C VAL A 30 11.92 -3.26 16.62
N ASN A 31 12.03 -2.64 17.80
CA ASN A 31 11.09 -2.86 18.88
C ASN A 31 9.83 -2.03 18.60
N LEU A 32 8.86 -2.66 17.93
CA LEU A 32 7.60 -2.05 17.54
C LEU A 32 6.56 -2.14 18.67
N LYS A 33 5.90 -1.01 18.95
CA LYS A 33 4.69 -0.91 19.76
C LYS A 33 3.56 -0.39 18.87
N ILE A 34 2.63 -1.27 18.52
CA ILE A 34 1.46 -0.93 17.72
C ILE A 34 0.23 -0.70 18.59
N ALA A 35 -0.64 0.22 18.17
CA ALA A 35 -1.93 0.44 18.81
C ALA A 35 -2.73 -0.89 18.90
N PRO A 36 -3.32 -1.23 20.07
CA PRO A 36 -4.04 -2.48 20.26
C PRO A 36 -5.18 -2.66 19.25
N LYS A 37 -5.28 -3.87 18.68
CA LYS A 37 -6.22 -4.21 17.60
C LYS A 37 -7.67 -3.93 17.99
N GLU A 38 -8.04 -4.16 19.25
CA GLU A 38 -9.37 -3.90 19.79
C GLU A 38 -9.80 -2.43 19.71
N TYR A 39 -8.85 -1.49 19.58
CA TYR A 39 -9.15 -0.07 19.44
C TYR A 39 -9.23 0.41 18.00
N LEU A 40 -8.73 -0.36 17.02
CA LEU A 40 -8.61 0.08 15.61
C LEU A 40 -9.93 0.06 14.83
N GLY A 41 -11.02 -0.41 15.43
CA GLY A 41 -12.28 -0.61 14.74
C GLY A 41 -12.26 -1.87 13.85
N LYS A 42 -13.23 -1.96 12.94
CA LYS A 42 -13.34 -3.07 11.97
C LYS A 42 -14.22 -2.67 10.79
N PHE A 43 -13.63 -2.58 9.59
CA PHE A 43 -14.33 -2.24 8.34
C PHE A 43 -15.15 -0.93 8.42
N MET A 44 -16.48 -1.03 8.65
CA MET A 44 -17.39 0.12 8.77
C MET A 44 -17.53 0.62 10.22
N THR A 45 -17.03 -0.14 11.19
CA THR A 45 -16.97 0.28 12.58
C THR A 45 -15.71 1.12 12.78
N LYS A 46 -15.88 2.41 13.07
CA LYS A 46 -14.76 3.32 13.35
C LYS A 46 -14.00 2.93 14.63
N ALA A 47 -12.73 3.30 14.68
CA ALA A 47 -11.85 3.08 15.81
C ALA A 47 -12.27 3.85 17.08
N ASP A 48 -11.85 3.35 18.24
CA ASP A 48 -11.95 4.04 19.53
C ASP A 48 -10.77 5.00 19.70
N ARG A 49 -10.91 6.20 19.12
CA ARG A 49 -9.86 7.22 19.08
C ARG A 49 -9.39 7.65 20.48
N ASP A 50 -10.28 7.67 21.47
CA ASP A 50 -9.91 8.06 22.84
C ASP A 50 -9.05 7.00 23.49
N ASN A 51 -9.37 5.71 23.33
CA ASN A 51 -8.52 4.63 23.82
C ASN A 51 -7.20 4.53 23.05
N ILE A 52 -7.18 4.81 21.73
CA ILE A 52 -5.92 4.94 20.97
C ILE A 52 -5.04 6.05 21.56
N TYR A 53 -5.60 7.22 21.84
CA TYR A 53 -4.83 8.33 22.43
C TYR A 53 -4.39 8.03 23.87
N ASN A 54 -5.24 7.41 24.68
CA ASN A 54 -4.89 7.02 26.04
C ASN A 54 -3.76 6.00 26.05
N TRP A 55 -3.79 5.03 25.13
CA TRP A 55 -2.69 4.10 24.91
C TRP A 55 -1.42 4.85 24.51
N LEU A 56 -1.46 5.67 23.46
CA LEU A 56 -0.32 6.45 22.97
C LEU A 56 0.32 7.30 24.08
N SER A 57 -0.50 7.94 24.91
CA SER A 57 -0.05 8.83 25.99
C SER A 57 0.78 8.13 27.08
N ASN A 58 0.71 6.80 27.14
CA ASN A 58 1.47 5.94 28.04
C ASN A 58 2.66 5.25 27.36
N GLU A 59 2.82 5.39 26.04
CA GLU A 59 3.94 4.82 25.29
C GLU A 59 5.10 5.82 25.16
N GLU A 60 6.32 5.30 25.26
CA GLU A 60 7.57 6.02 25.02
C GLU A 60 8.36 5.32 23.92
N GLY A 61 8.97 6.10 23.03
CA GLY A 61 9.78 5.57 21.92
C GLY A 61 10.70 6.63 21.34
N ASP A 62 11.54 6.23 20.40
CA ASP A 62 12.44 7.13 19.68
C ASP A 62 11.67 7.89 18.58
N VAL A 63 10.72 7.20 17.94
CA VAL A 63 9.90 7.70 16.84
C VAL A 63 8.46 7.19 16.97
N LEU A 64 7.50 8.04 16.62
CA LEU A 64 6.11 7.72 16.37
C LEU A 64 5.86 7.75 14.86
N VAL A 65 5.38 6.64 14.29
CA VAL A 65 4.77 6.63 12.95
C VAL A 65 3.25 6.61 13.13
N ILE A 66 2.53 7.52 12.48
CA ILE A 66 1.09 7.71 12.73
C ILE A 66 0.28 8.03 11.49
N SER A 67 -0.82 7.30 11.29
CA SER A 67 -1.93 7.72 10.43
C SER A 67 -2.75 8.80 11.12
N LEU A 68 -2.83 9.99 10.51
CA LEU A 68 -3.76 11.01 10.95
C LEU A 68 -5.20 10.57 10.69
N ASP A 69 -5.49 9.82 9.63
CA ASP A 69 -6.83 9.31 9.37
C ASP A 69 -7.35 8.41 10.50
N MET A 70 -6.49 7.55 11.06
CA MET A 70 -6.82 6.73 12.24
C MET A 70 -7.03 7.59 13.49
N LEU A 71 -6.09 8.47 13.81
CA LEU A 71 -6.18 9.31 15.01
C LEU A 71 -7.41 10.23 14.98
N LEU A 72 -7.67 10.86 13.84
CA LEU A 72 -8.63 11.93 13.71
C LEU A 72 -10.05 11.43 13.44
N TYR A 73 -10.22 10.38 12.63
CA TYR A 73 -11.54 9.92 12.19
C TYR A 73 -11.87 8.50 12.65
N GLY A 74 -10.87 7.75 13.08
CA GLY A 74 -11.00 6.34 13.43
C GLY A 74 -10.86 5.40 12.24
N GLY A 75 -10.07 5.79 11.24
CA GLY A 75 -9.64 4.95 10.12
C GLY A 75 -9.98 5.53 8.75
N LEU A 76 -9.38 4.95 7.69
CA LEU A 76 -9.54 5.42 6.31
C LEU A 76 -11.00 5.46 5.84
N VAL A 77 -11.80 4.42 6.14
CA VAL A 77 -13.22 4.40 5.73
C VAL A 77 -14.02 5.48 6.46
N ALA A 78 -13.73 5.69 7.75
CA ALA A 78 -14.38 6.72 8.55
C ALA A 78 -14.02 8.15 8.06
N SER A 79 -12.80 8.35 7.55
CA SER A 79 -12.37 9.64 7.00
C SER A 79 -13.13 10.05 5.74
N ARG A 80 -13.84 9.12 5.08
CA ARG A 80 -14.64 9.40 3.89
C ARG A 80 -16.07 9.88 4.20
N ASN A 81 -16.50 9.82 5.45
CA ASN A 81 -17.82 10.24 5.91
C ASN A 81 -17.74 11.50 6.78
N ILE A 82 -18.88 12.11 7.09
CA ILE A 82 -18.98 13.35 7.88
C ILE A 82 -19.31 13.12 9.37
N ASP A 83 -19.24 11.88 9.86
CA ASP A 83 -19.55 11.52 11.26
C ASP A 83 -18.67 12.21 12.30
N THR A 84 -17.48 12.66 11.90
CA THR A 84 -16.56 13.46 12.72
C THR A 84 -16.55 14.88 12.17
N SER A 85 -16.83 15.88 13.02
CA SER A 85 -16.77 17.28 12.58
C SER A 85 -15.34 17.77 12.38
N TYR A 86 -15.18 18.91 11.72
CA TYR A 86 -13.87 19.57 11.61
C TYR A 86 -13.32 19.92 13.00
N GLU A 87 -14.17 20.42 13.89
CA GLU A 87 -13.79 20.83 15.25
C GLU A 87 -13.31 19.64 16.08
N GLU A 88 -13.98 18.49 15.99
CA GLU A 88 -13.54 17.26 16.65
C GLU A 88 -12.18 16.78 16.12
N ALA A 89 -11.97 16.81 14.80
CA ALA A 89 -10.67 16.47 14.22
C ALA A 89 -9.56 17.43 14.70
N VAL A 90 -9.84 18.74 14.78
CA VAL A 90 -8.89 19.72 15.32
C VAL A 90 -8.56 19.47 16.80
N GLN A 91 -9.52 19.01 17.61
CA GLN A 91 -9.25 18.63 19.00
C GLN A 91 -8.26 17.46 19.10
N PHE A 92 -8.39 16.44 18.25
CA PHE A 92 -7.42 15.34 18.21
C PHE A 92 -6.06 15.74 17.65
N MET A 93 -6.00 16.71 16.72
CA MET A 93 -4.73 17.33 16.33
C MET A 93 -4.06 18.03 17.53
N GLY A 94 -4.84 18.70 18.38
CA GLY A 94 -4.35 19.27 19.65
C GLY A 94 -3.72 18.22 20.56
N LYS A 95 -4.40 17.08 20.73
CA LYS A 95 -3.88 15.93 21.51
C LYS A 95 -2.53 15.42 20.99
N LEU A 96 -2.32 15.37 19.67
CA LEU A 96 -1.03 14.97 19.07
C LEU A 96 0.07 15.98 19.41
N LYS A 97 -0.25 17.28 19.38
CA LYS A 97 0.68 18.34 19.80
C LYS A 97 1.05 18.21 21.27
N ASP A 98 0.08 18.00 22.15
CA ASP A 98 0.33 17.80 23.59
C ASP A 98 1.25 16.60 23.84
N TYR A 99 1.06 15.50 23.09
CA TYR A 99 1.93 14.33 23.16
C TYR A 99 3.37 14.63 22.73
N LYS A 100 3.55 15.36 21.61
CA LYS A 100 4.87 15.82 21.15
C LYS A 100 5.57 16.68 22.19
N GLU A 101 4.86 17.63 22.79
CA GLU A 101 5.42 18.54 23.81
C GLU A 101 5.82 17.80 25.08
N LYS A 102 5.05 16.78 25.49
CA LYS A 102 5.34 15.96 26.67
C LYS A 102 6.57 15.05 26.48
N THR A 103 6.71 14.44 25.30
CA THR A 103 7.68 13.35 25.06
C THR A 103 8.91 13.78 24.25
N ASN A 104 8.80 14.87 23.49
CA ASN A 104 9.79 15.28 22.50
C ASN A 104 10.15 14.19 21.46
N ILE A 105 9.26 13.21 21.26
CA ILE A 105 9.44 12.11 20.30
C ILE A 105 9.46 12.64 18.85
N LYS A 106 10.18 11.99 17.94
CA LYS A 106 10.06 12.30 16.50
C LYS A 106 8.74 11.78 15.95
N ILE A 107 8.02 12.56 15.14
CA ILE A 107 6.71 12.18 14.58
C ILE A 107 6.77 12.13 13.06
N TYR A 108 6.57 10.94 12.50
CA TYR A 108 6.50 10.67 11.07
C TYR A 108 5.05 10.35 10.75
N ALA A 109 4.34 11.31 10.18
CA ALA A 109 2.90 11.21 9.99
C ALA A 109 2.54 10.97 8.53
N PHE A 110 1.35 10.43 8.30
CA PHE A 110 0.71 10.46 7.00
C PHE A 110 -0.79 10.73 7.09
N SER A 111 -1.33 11.32 6.03
CA SER A 111 -2.77 11.48 5.86
C SER A 111 -3.16 11.34 4.40
N ASN A 112 -4.36 10.81 4.16
CA ASN A 112 -4.86 10.58 2.83
C ASN A 112 -5.58 11.82 2.26
N ILE A 113 -5.23 12.18 1.03
CA ILE A 113 -6.05 13.03 0.18
C ILE A 113 -7.17 12.16 -0.36
N MET A 114 -8.41 12.55 -0.08
CA MET A 114 -9.58 11.71 -0.30
C MET A 114 -9.70 11.26 -1.77
N ARG A 115 -10.00 9.97 -1.97
CA ARG A 115 -10.26 9.35 -3.27
C ARG A 115 -11.31 10.08 -4.11
N LEU A 116 -11.38 9.74 -5.40
CA LEU A 116 -12.35 10.31 -6.35
C LEU A 116 -13.77 9.73 -6.28
N SER A 117 -14.08 8.98 -5.22
CA SER A 117 -15.41 8.39 -5.04
C SER A 117 -15.77 8.08 -3.59
N ILE A 118 -16.92 7.45 -3.37
CA ILE A 118 -17.42 7.01 -2.06
C ILE A 118 -17.00 5.56 -1.75
N SER A 119 -17.38 5.02 -0.59
CA SER A 119 -17.20 3.60 -0.28
C SER A 119 -18.35 2.76 -0.84
N VAL A 120 -18.05 1.53 -1.30
CA VAL A 120 -19.06 0.59 -1.83
C VAL A 120 -19.39 -0.48 -0.78
N PHE A 121 -20.67 -0.66 -0.50
CA PHE A 121 -21.22 -1.65 0.43
C PHE A 121 -22.44 -2.42 -0.14
N GLY A 122 -22.82 -2.14 -1.39
CA GLY A 122 -23.91 -2.79 -2.10
C GLY A 122 -24.18 -2.15 -3.47
N GLU A 123 -25.11 -2.72 -4.23
CA GLU A 123 -25.40 -2.32 -5.63
C GLU A 123 -25.75 -0.83 -5.78
N GLU A 124 -26.55 -0.29 -4.84
CA GLU A 124 -26.92 1.12 -4.87
C GLU A 124 -25.70 2.04 -4.67
N SER A 125 -24.88 1.76 -3.65
CA SER A 125 -23.65 2.52 -3.41
C SER A 125 -22.64 2.37 -4.55
N GLU A 126 -22.64 1.25 -5.28
CA GLU A 126 -21.79 1.03 -6.44
C GLU A 126 -22.22 1.93 -7.62
N LYS A 127 -23.53 2.08 -7.85
CA LYS A 127 -24.05 3.04 -8.84
C LYS A 127 -23.60 4.46 -8.52
N TRP A 128 -23.74 4.87 -7.26
CA TRP A 128 -23.30 6.20 -6.82
C TRP A 128 -21.78 6.36 -6.90
N TRP A 129 -21.02 5.31 -6.60
CA TRP A 129 -19.57 5.31 -6.77
C TRP A 129 -19.15 5.61 -8.21
N GLN A 130 -19.82 5.02 -9.21
CA GLN A 130 -19.53 5.30 -10.62
C GLN A 130 -19.86 6.76 -10.98
N GLN A 131 -21.01 7.25 -10.50
CA GLN A 131 -21.46 8.61 -10.78
C GLN A 131 -20.59 9.67 -10.11
N ILE A 132 -20.11 9.45 -8.88
CA ILE A 132 -19.19 10.39 -8.19
C ILE A 132 -17.82 10.41 -8.87
N ASN A 133 -17.30 9.26 -9.34
CA ASN A 133 -16.09 9.25 -10.17
C ASN A 133 -16.27 10.11 -11.42
N LYS A 134 -17.41 9.95 -12.11
CA LYS A 134 -17.71 10.74 -13.31
C LYS A 134 -17.89 12.23 -12.98
N TYR A 135 -18.52 12.56 -11.86
CA TYR A 135 -18.67 13.93 -11.38
C TYR A 135 -17.30 14.59 -11.22
N ASN A 136 -16.36 13.92 -10.54
CA ASN A 136 -15.01 14.43 -10.34
C ASN A 136 -14.29 14.70 -11.67
N GLU A 137 -14.36 13.76 -12.61
CA GLU A 137 -13.77 13.91 -13.94
C GLU A 137 -14.35 15.13 -14.66
N LEU A 138 -15.68 15.19 -14.81
CA LEU A 138 -16.37 16.24 -15.57
C LEU A 138 -16.17 17.61 -14.93
N ARG A 139 -16.30 17.71 -13.60
CA ARG A 139 -16.09 18.95 -12.84
C ARG A 139 -14.68 19.50 -13.06
N TYR A 140 -13.65 18.66 -12.93
CA TYR A 140 -12.27 19.08 -13.17
C TYR A 140 -12.03 19.52 -14.62
N ARG A 141 -12.54 18.78 -15.60
CA ARG A 141 -12.44 19.14 -17.03
C ARG A 141 -13.06 20.51 -17.34
N ILE A 142 -14.19 20.84 -16.73
CA ILE A 142 -14.87 22.12 -16.94
C ILE A 142 -14.10 23.24 -16.24
N ASP A 143 -13.86 23.09 -14.94
CA ASP A 143 -13.38 24.18 -14.09
C ASP A 143 -11.89 24.48 -14.32
N CYS A 144 -11.07 23.44 -14.52
CA CYS A 144 -9.61 23.58 -14.64
C CYS A 144 -9.13 23.54 -16.10
N LEU A 145 -9.79 22.78 -16.98
CA LEU A 145 -9.37 22.64 -18.39
C LEU A 145 -10.22 23.45 -19.38
N GLY A 146 -11.27 24.14 -18.92
CA GLY A 146 -12.13 24.97 -19.77
C GLY A 146 -12.96 24.19 -20.79
N GLN A 147 -13.14 22.87 -20.61
CA GLN A 147 -13.82 21.98 -21.53
C GLN A 147 -15.35 22.08 -21.38
N ASN A 148 -15.89 23.23 -21.79
CA ASN A 148 -17.30 23.59 -21.63
C ASN A 148 -18.29 22.64 -22.34
N GLN A 149 -17.84 21.81 -23.29
CA GLN A 149 -18.68 20.82 -23.96
C GLN A 149 -19.29 19.79 -22.99
N TYR A 150 -18.69 19.60 -21.81
CA TYR A 150 -19.16 18.65 -20.80
C TYR A 150 -20.21 19.24 -19.85
N LYS A 151 -20.56 20.53 -19.94
CA LYS A 151 -21.46 21.20 -18.98
C LYS A 151 -22.84 20.54 -18.88
N MET A 152 -23.47 20.28 -20.03
CA MET A 152 -24.79 19.64 -20.05
C MET A 152 -24.75 18.19 -19.53
N GLU A 153 -23.63 17.48 -19.71
CA GLU A 153 -23.45 16.13 -19.17
C GLU A 153 -23.33 16.17 -17.65
N LEU A 154 -22.56 17.13 -17.11
CA LEU A 154 -22.42 17.32 -15.67
C LEU A 154 -23.74 17.74 -15.01
N GLU A 155 -24.51 18.65 -15.63
CA GLU A 155 -25.82 19.07 -15.11
C GLU A 155 -26.78 17.87 -14.98
N LYS A 156 -26.90 17.05 -16.03
CA LYS A 156 -27.71 15.82 -16.00
C LYS A 156 -27.22 14.81 -14.97
N LEU A 157 -25.91 14.68 -14.82
CA LEU A 157 -25.33 13.78 -13.82
C LEU A 157 -25.71 14.22 -12.40
N ILE A 158 -25.59 15.52 -12.11
CA ILE A 158 -25.97 16.11 -10.82
C ILE A 158 -27.46 15.90 -10.55
N GLU A 159 -28.34 16.12 -11.54
CA GLU A 159 -29.78 15.85 -11.41
C GLU A 159 -30.10 14.38 -11.11
N SER A 160 -29.25 13.45 -11.54
CA SER A 160 -29.44 12.01 -11.33
C SER A 160 -28.90 11.50 -9.98
N LEU A 161 -28.04 12.27 -9.32
CA LEU A 161 -27.41 11.94 -8.05
C LEU A 161 -28.30 12.37 -6.89
N PRO A 162 -28.46 11.54 -5.83
CA PRO A 162 -29.06 12.02 -4.60
C PRO A 162 -28.22 13.15 -4.01
N GLU A 163 -28.87 14.28 -3.68
CA GLU A 163 -28.19 15.47 -3.17
C GLU A 163 -27.34 15.16 -1.92
N GLU A 164 -27.87 14.36 -1.01
CA GLU A 164 -27.19 13.94 0.23
C GLU A 164 -25.87 13.21 -0.06
N VAL A 165 -25.81 12.35 -1.08
CA VAL A 165 -24.59 11.60 -1.44
C VAL A 165 -23.50 12.56 -1.93
N LEU A 166 -23.85 13.49 -2.83
CA LEU A 166 -22.88 14.44 -3.36
C LEU A 166 -22.42 15.44 -2.29
N GLN A 167 -23.35 15.98 -1.48
CA GLN A 167 -23.02 16.94 -0.44
C GLN A 167 -22.18 16.31 0.69
N THR A 168 -22.49 15.08 1.09
CA THR A 168 -21.69 14.34 2.07
C THR A 168 -20.27 14.13 1.56
N TYR A 169 -20.13 13.70 0.30
CA TYR A 169 -18.83 13.51 -0.34
C TYR A 169 -18.00 14.81 -0.38
N LEU A 170 -18.61 15.91 -0.85
CA LEU A 170 -17.93 17.20 -0.96
C LEU A 170 -17.56 17.78 0.42
N SER A 171 -18.43 17.62 1.42
CA SER A 171 -18.20 18.10 2.78
C SER A 171 -17.06 17.31 3.47
N ALA A 172 -17.05 15.98 3.33
CA ALA A 172 -15.95 15.17 3.84
C ALA A 172 -14.62 15.53 3.17
N ARG A 173 -14.64 15.73 1.84
CA ARG A 173 -13.47 16.16 1.07
C ARG A 173 -12.92 17.50 1.56
N GLU A 174 -13.78 18.51 1.70
CA GLU A 174 -13.39 19.83 2.20
C GLU A 174 -12.79 19.76 3.61
N ARG A 175 -13.45 19.04 4.52
CA ARG A 175 -12.96 18.81 5.88
C ARG A 175 -11.55 18.21 5.87
N ASN A 176 -11.35 17.12 5.14
CA ASN A 176 -10.05 16.43 5.10
C ASN A 176 -8.99 17.31 4.45
N HIS A 177 -9.33 18.07 3.39
CA HIS A 177 -8.40 19.01 2.77
C HIS A 177 -7.93 20.11 3.73
N ASN A 178 -8.82 20.62 4.59
CA ASN A 178 -8.46 21.59 5.61
C ASN A 178 -7.60 20.99 6.72
N ILE A 179 -7.82 19.72 7.08
CA ILE A 179 -6.93 18.98 7.99
C ILE A 179 -5.54 18.74 7.35
N ASN A 180 -5.47 18.41 6.06
CA ASN A 180 -4.20 18.28 5.34
C ASN A 180 -3.38 19.58 5.35
N LYS A 181 -4.03 20.74 5.20
CA LYS A 181 -3.38 22.05 5.37
C LYS A 181 -2.86 22.24 6.81
N MET A 182 -3.64 21.85 7.81
CA MET A 182 -3.21 21.91 9.22
C MET A 182 -2.03 20.98 9.52
N ALA A 183 -1.98 19.80 8.90
CA ALA A 183 -0.83 18.89 9.02
C ALA A 183 0.45 19.51 8.46
N ILE A 184 0.38 20.23 7.32
CA ILE A 184 1.51 21.02 6.80
C ILE A 184 1.96 22.08 7.82
N ASP A 185 1.02 22.71 8.52
CA ASP A 185 1.32 23.70 9.56
C ASP A 185 2.00 23.06 10.77
N PHE A 186 1.64 21.84 11.13
CA PHE A 186 2.30 21.07 12.18
C PHE A 186 3.74 20.70 11.81
N VAL A 187 4.01 20.44 10.52
CA VAL A 187 5.40 20.29 10.04
C VAL A 187 6.18 21.60 10.17
N LYS A 188 5.54 22.74 9.85
CA LYS A 188 6.18 24.06 10.00
C LYS A 188 6.51 24.39 11.45
N GLN A 189 5.71 23.90 12.40
CA GLN A 189 5.87 24.08 13.84
C GLN A 189 6.80 23.03 14.48
N ASP A 190 7.42 22.16 13.68
CA ASP A 190 8.24 21.03 14.14
C ASP A 190 7.50 20.07 15.10
N ILE A 191 6.17 20.03 15.01
CA ILE A 191 5.33 19.05 15.70
C ILE A 191 5.42 17.71 14.96
N ILE A 192 5.30 17.76 13.63
CA ILE A 192 5.52 16.62 12.73
C ILE A 192 6.89 16.79 12.06
N ASP A 193 7.77 15.80 12.21
CA ASP A 193 9.12 15.83 11.67
C ASP A 193 9.16 15.48 10.17
N PHE A 194 8.26 14.60 9.73
CA PHE A 194 8.10 14.20 8.33
C PHE A 194 6.64 13.86 8.02
N LEU A 195 6.13 14.28 6.86
CA LEU A 195 4.74 14.10 6.46
C LEU A 195 4.63 13.52 5.05
N ILE A 196 3.81 12.48 4.89
CA ILE A 196 3.33 12.05 3.57
C ILE A 196 1.85 12.39 3.46
N LEU A 197 1.49 13.18 2.44
CA LEU A 197 0.09 13.35 2.04
C LEU A 197 -0.17 12.42 0.86
N SER A 198 -0.72 11.24 1.12
CA SER A 198 -0.86 10.20 0.11
C SER A 198 -2.20 10.30 -0.62
N GLN A 199 -2.21 10.15 -1.94
CA GLN A 199 -3.44 10.21 -2.73
C GLN A 199 -4.07 8.82 -2.85
N GLU A 200 -5.27 8.66 -2.28
CA GLU A 200 -6.05 7.42 -2.39
C GLU A 200 -6.77 7.35 -3.75
N ASP A 201 -6.86 6.17 -4.40
CA ASP A 201 -7.66 5.86 -5.59
C ASP A 201 -8.03 7.06 -6.48
N CYS A 202 -7.15 7.37 -7.42
CA CYS A 202 -7.20 8.59 -8.23
C CYS A 202 -7.19 8.32 -9.73
N SER A 203 -7.14 9.40 -10.52
CA SER A 203 -7.12 9.31 -11.98
C SER A 203 -6.44 10.55 -12.58
N PRO A 204 -6.08 10.56 -13.87
CA PRO A 204 -5.51 11.75 -14.51
C PRO A 204 -6.40 12.99 -14.50
N TYR A 205 -7.69 12.87 -14.13
CA TYR A 205 -8.64 13.98 -14.07
C TYR A 205 -9.53 13.86 -12.82
N GLY A 206 -9.49 14.87 -11.95
CA GLY A 206 -10.38 14.90 -10.78
C GLY A 206 -10.03 16.01 -9.79
N LEU A 207 -10.92 16.25 -8.83
CA LEU A 207 -10.80 17.36 -7.88
C LEU A 207 -9.52 17.33 -7.03
N HIS A 208 -8.98 16.15 -6.75
CA HIS A 208 -7.68 15.98 -6.09
C HIS A 208 -6.52 16.77 -6.70
N LEU A 209 -6.52 16.99 -8.02
CA LEU A 209 -5.45 17.74 -8.67
C LEU A 209 -5.46 19.21 -8.25
N SER A 210 -6.64 19.81 -8.11
CA SER A 210 -6.78 21.17 -7.57
C SER A 210 -6.34 21.24 -6.10
N GLU A 211 -6.60 20.19 -5.32
CA GLU A 211 -6.13 20.09 -3.95
C GLU A 211 -4.60 19.94 -3.89
N HIS A 212 -4.00 19.14 -4.79
CA HIS A 212 -2.54 19.04 -4.94
C HIS A 212 -1.91 20.39 -5.23
N GLU A 213 -2.46 21.17 -6.17
CA GLU A 213 -1.96 22.51 -6.49
C GLU A 213 -1.94 23.43 -5.25
N VAL A 214 -3.03 23.44 -4.48
CA VAL A 214 -3.12 24.22 -3.24
C VAL A 214 -2.09 23.75 -2.21
N LEU A 215 -1.99 22.44 -1.96
CA LEU A 215 -1.06 21.88 -0.98
C LEU A 215 0.39 22.14 -1.38
N HIS A 216 0.76 21.90 -2.64
CA HIS A 216 2.10 22.19 -3.16
C HIS A 216 2.45 23.68 -3.04
N LYS A 217 1.50 24.58 -3.31
CA LYS A 217 1.71 26.02 -3.10
C LYS A 217 2.05 26.33 -1.64
N ILE A 218 1.28 25.81 -0.69
CA ILE A 218 1.54 26.02 0.74
C ILE A 218 2.91 25.46 1.15
N ILE A 219 3.26 24.25 0.70
CA ILE A 219 4.55 23.60 0.98
C ILE A 219 5.70 24.45 0.44
N ASN A 220 5.58 24.94 -0.79
CA ASN A 220 6.59 25.78 -1.44
C ASN A 220 6.77 27.11 -0.72
N ASP A 221 5.67 27.81 -0.43
CA ASP A 221 5.68 29.11 0.26
C ASP A 221 6.32 28.98 1.66
N LYS A 222 6.09 27.86 2.35
CA LYS A 222 6.66 27.56 3.67
C LYS A 222 8.05 26.90 3.63
N ARG A 223 8.55 26.58 2.44
CA ARG A 223 9.84 25.91 2.17
C ARG A 223 9.97 24.54 2.85
N LEU A 224 8.93 23.70 2.75
CA LEU A 224 8.84 22.41 3.43
C LEU A 224 9.08 21.19 2.53
N ASN A 225 9.56 21.40 1.30
CA ASN A 225 9.74 20.34 0.28
C ASN A 225 10.69 19.19 0.68
N SER A 226 11.54 19.38 1.69
CA SER A 226 12.41 18.32 2.22
C SER A 226 11.77 17.48 3.33
N LYS A 227 10.63 17.92 3.88
CA LYS A 227 9.91 17.26 4.98
C LYS A 227 8.54 16.73 4.58
N ILE A 228 8.04 17.08 3.38
CA ILE A 228 6.69 16.74 2.95
C ILE A 228 6.71 16.17 1.53
N ASN A 229 6.06 15.02 1.35
CA ASN A 229 5.87 14.37 0.05
C ASN A 229 4.37 14.24 -0.28
N ILE A 230 4.02 14.35 -1.56
CA ILE A 230 2.66 14.12 -2.07
C ILE A 230 2.71 13.18 -3.28
N PHE A 231 2.13 11.99 -3.14
CA PHE A 231 2.09 10.99 -4.20
C PHE A 231 0.96 9.96 -3.99
N PRO A 232 0.49 9.26 -5.05
CA PRO A 232 -0.53 8.23 -4.93
C PRO A 232 -0.04 7.01 -4.17
N GLY A 233 -0.91 6.51 -3.32
CA GLY A 233 -0.61 5.49 -2.32
C GLY A 233 -1.59 5.60 -1.15
N ALA A 234 -1.70 4.56 -0.33
CA ALA A 234 -2.50 4.63 0.88
C ALA A 234 -2.03 3.64 1.93
N ASP A 235 -2.17 2.36 1.63
CA ASP A 235 -2.03 1.30 2.62
C ASP A 235 -0.57 0.92 2.91
N GLU A 236 0.28 1.07 1.91
CA GLU A 236 1.71 0.80 1.99
C GLU A 236 2.48 1.89 2.74
N ILE A 237 1.86 3.05 3.00
CA ILE A 237 2.55 4.22 3.57
C ILE A 237 3.12 3.95 4.96
N GLY A 238 2.46 3.11 5.78
CA GLY A 238 3.03 2.65 7.05
C GLY A 238 4.35 1.89 6.87
N GLN A 239 4.43 1.06 5.82
CA GLN A 239 5.64 0.28 5.46
C GLN A 239 6.74 1.20 4.92
N VAL A 240 6.37 2.19 4.09
CA VAL A 240 7.29 3.23 3.57
C VAL A 240 7.88 4.05 4.72
N LEU A 241 7.06 4.51 5.67
CA LEU A 241 7.52 5.29 6.82
C LEU A 241 8.38 4.44 7.78
N LEU A 242 8.03 3.18 8.02
CA LEU A 242 8.90 2.25 8.76
C LEU A 242 10.29 2.18 8.11
N SER A 243 10.34 1.96 6.79
CA SER A 243 11.61 1.91 6.06
C SER A 243 12.39 3.22 6.16
N LYS A 244 11.72 4.37 6.07
CA LYS A 244 12.36 5.67 6.25
C LYS A 244 12.97 5.80 7.65
N VAL A 245 12.22 5.45 8.69
CA VAL A 245 12.68 5.52 10.08
C VAL A 245 13.90 4.61 10.30
N VAL A 246 13.88 3.39 9.75
CA VAL A 246 15.01 2.46 9.81
C VAL A 246 16.25 3.04 9.12
N ASN A 247 16.09 3.66 7.95
CA ASN A 247 17.18 4.31 7.21
C ASN A 247 17.75 5.51 7.99
N ASP A 248 16.89 6.39 8.48
CA ASP A 248 17.27 7.59 9.23
C ASP A 248 17.98 7.23 10.55
N PHE A 249 17.51 6.21 11.28
CA PHE A 249 18.09 5.76 12.56
C PHE A 249 19.49 5.16 12.37
N ASN A 250 19.69 4.38 11.30
CA ASN A 250 20.98 3.75 11.01
C ASN A 250 21.91 4.64 10.17
N ASN A 251 21.43 5.78 9.68
CA ASN A 251 22.12 6.63 8.70
C ASN A 251 22.57 5.84 7.46
N ILE A 252 21.68 4.97 6.96
CA ILE A 252 21.91 4.14 5.78
C ILE A 252 20.79 4.41 4.78
N TYR A 253 21.18 4.96 3.63
CA TYR A 253 20.26 5.28 2.55
C TYR A 253 20.63 4.40 1.34
N PRO A 254 19.68 3.60 0.81
CA PRO A 254 20.01 2.66 -0.26
C PRO A 254 20.22 3.39 -1.60
N ARG A 255 21.23 2.95 -2.35
CA ARG A 255 21.37 3.24 -3.78
C ARG A 255 20.57 2.23 -4.59
N VAL A 256 19.56 2.67 -5.31
CA VAL A 256 18.60 1.80 -6.00
C VAL A 256 18.77 1.91 -7.51
N TYR A 257 18.92 0.77 -8.17
CA TYR A 257 18.85 0.68 -9.62
C TYR A 257 17.46 0.19 -10.02
N ILE A 258 16.78 0.92 -10.90
CA ILE A 258 15.44 0.57 -11.36
C ILE A 258 15.57 -0.22 -12.67
N GLN A 259 15.15 -1.48 -12.65
CA GLN A 259 15.10 -2.35 -13.83
C GLN A 259 13.65 -2.50 -14.29
N TYR A 260 13.27 -1.78 -15.34
CA TYR A 260 11.99 -2.01 -16.01
C TYR A 260 12.04 -3.25 -16.90
N ASP A 261 10.92 -3.95 -17.04
CA ASP A 261 10.73 -4.96 -18.07
C ASP A 261 10.69 -4.35 -19.49
N ASP A 262 10.07 -3.18 -19.62
CA ASP A 262 9.99 -2.36 -20.81
C ASP A 262 10.09 -0.86 -20.46
N VAL A 263 11.24 -0.27 -20.77
CA VAL A 263 11.53 1.15 -20.49
C VAL A 263 10.57 2.08 -21.26
N SER A 264 10.03 1.66 -22.40
CA SER A 264 9.12 2.51 -23.19
C SER A 264 7.75 2.70 -22.52
N SER A 265 7.37 1.77 -21.64
CA SER A 265 6.08 1.76 -20.95
C SER A 265 6.12 2.39 -19.56
N LYS A 266 7.28 2.88 -19.08
CA LYS A 266 7.43 3.50 -17.76
C LYS A 266 6.65 4.81 -17.57
N ASN A 267 6.23 5.43 -18.68
CA ASN A 267 5.45 6.66 -18.67
C ASN A 267 3.92 6.44 -18.76
N VAL A 268 3.48 5.18 -18.82
CA VAL A 268 2.05 4.85 -18.75
C VAL A 268 1.56 5.17 -17.34
N ILE A 269 0.36 5.75 -17.24
CA ILE A 269 -0.34 6.00 -15.97
C ILE A 269 -1.16 4.74 -15.65
N PRO A 270 -0.83 3.99 -14.58
CA PRO A 270 -1.63 2.84 -14.17
C PRO A 270 -3.06 3.24 -13.76
N LYS A 271 -3.98 2.27 -13.70
CA LYS A 271 -5.30 2.49 -13.08
C LYS A 271 -5.12 2.90 -11.61
N PHE A 272 -6.02 3.75 -11.14
CA PHE A 272 -6.05 4.30 -9.78
C PHE A 272 -4.93 5.28 -9.46
N GLU A 273 -4.16 5.70 -10.47
CA GLU A 273 -3.04 6.64 -10.36
C GLU A 273 -3.32 7.94 -11.15
N ASP A 274 -2.69 9.03 -10.73
CA ASP A 274 -2.80 10.35 -11.37
C ASP A 274 -1.57 10.73 -12.22
N ARG A 275 -0.51 9.92 -12.16
CA ARG A 275 0.80 10.25 -12.73
C ARG A 275 1.52 9.05 -13.33
N PRO A 276 2.52 9.29 -14.19
CA PRO A 276 3.29 8.20 -14.80
C PRO A 276 3.96 7.30 -13.75
N LEU A 277 4.04 6.00 -14.05
CA LEU A 277 4.66 5.00 -13.16
C LEU A 277 6.06 5.42 -12.67
N ASP A 278 6.95 5.84 -13.57
CA ASP A 278 8.31 6.26 -13.24
C ASP A 278 8.36 7.46 -12.28
N VAL A 279 7.35 8.35 -12.34
CA VAL A 279 7.25 9.48 -11.41
C VAL A 279 6.83 8.99 -10.04
N ASN A 280 5.84 8.08 -9.94
CA ASN A 280 5.40 7.57 -8.65
C ASN A 280 6.51 6.75 -7.94
N ILE A 281 7.27 5.94 -8.69
CA ILE A 281 8.44 5.23 -8.16
C ILE A 281 9.47 6.20 -7.57
N GLN A 282 9.78 7.28 -8.28
CA GLN A 282 10.74 8.29 -7.81
C GLN A 282 10.29 8.96 -6.52
N GLU A 283 9.00 9.29 -6.38
CA GLU A 283 8.46 9.88 -5.15
C GLU A 283 8.53 8.93 -3.95
N HIS A 284 8.25 7.63 -4.15
CA HIS A 284 8.39 6.62 -3.10
C HIS A 284 9.85 6.42 -2.67
N LEU A 285 10.78 6.32 -3.64
CA LEU A 285 12.22 6.20 -3.34
C LEU A 285 12.73 7.44 -2.60
N LYS A 286 12.30 8.64 -3.01
CA LYS A 286 12.61 9.89 -2.32
C LYS A 286 12.06 9.89 -0.89
N ALA A 287 10.86 9.36 -0.65
CA ALA A 287 10.25 9.32 0.68
C ALA A 287 11.10 8.53 1.69
N ILE A 288 11.74 7.43 1.27
CA ILE A 288 12.64 6.65 2.15
C ILE A 288 14.09 7.17 2.18
N GLY A 289 14.37 8.28 1.49
CA GLY A 289 15.70 8.87 1.36
C GLY A 289 16.65 8.11 0.42
N ALA A 290 16.14 7.24 -0.45
CA ALA A 290 16.96 6.46 -1.36
C ALA A 290 17.61 7.32 -2.46
N GLU A 291 18.78 6.90 -2.92
CA GLU A 291 19.48 7.49 -4.06
C GLU A 291 19.27 6.63 -5.31
N ILE A 292 18.78 7.20 -6.41
CA ILE A 292 18.62 6.45 -7.65
C ILE A 292 19.94 6.44 -8.42
N THR A 293 20.48 5.25 -8.69
CA THR A 293 21.71 5.08 -9.47
C THR A 293 21.43 4.49 -10.85
N ARG A 294 22.23 4.91 -11.84
CA ARG A 294 22.28 4.30 -13.19
C ARG A 294 23.36 3.23 -13.32
N ASN A 295 24.20 3.07 -12.30
CA ASN A 295 25.26 2.08 -12.28
C ASN A 295 24.85 0.89 -11.42
N ILE A 296 24.47 -0.21 -12.08
CA ILE A 296 24.10 -1.46 -11.41
C ILE A 296 25.19 -2.01 -10.50
N ARG A 297 26.48 -1.75 -10.79
CA ARG A 297 27.57 -2.25 -9.92
C ARG A 297 27.57 -1.56 -8.55
N GLU A 298 27.12 -0.32 -8.51
CA GLU A 298 27.05 0.52 -7.32
C GLU A 298 25.71 0.42 -6.60
N CYS A 299 24.68 -0.21 -7.17
CA CYS A 299 23.41 -0.33 -6.48
C CYS A 299 23.52 -1.29 -5.29
N ASP A 300 22.81 -0.93 -4.23
CA ASP A 300 22.64 -1.76 -3.04
C ASP A 300 21.53 -2.80 -3.24
N PHE A 301 20.45 -2.44 -3.94
CA PHE A 301 19.47 -3.37 -4.46
C PHE A 301 18.87 -2.88 -5.77
N ILE A 302 18.23 -3.81 -6.49
CA ILE A 302 17.50 -3.56 -7.73
C ILE A 302 16.01 -3.56 -7.42
N LEU A 303 15.32 -2.48 -7.79
CA LEU A 303 13.88 -2.46 -7.89
C LEU A 303 13.51 -2.93 -9.31
N ALA A 304 13.03 -4.16 -9.42
CA ALA A 304 12.61 -4.75 -10.68
C ALA A 304 11.12 -4.49 -10.89
N VAL A 305 10.74 -3.87 -12.00
CA VAL A 305 9.40 -3.33 -12.21
C VAL A 305 8.81 -3.88 -13.49
N THR A 306 7.68 -4.58 -13.40
CA THR A 306 6.85 -4.82 -14.58
C THR A 306 6.01 -3.58 -14.87
N THR A 307 5.99 -3.15 -16.12
CA THR A 307 5.23 -1.97 -16.55
C THR A 307 3.80 -2.34 -16.94
N PRO A 308 2.83 -1.40 -16.87
CA PRO A 308 1.43 -1.67 -17.19
C PRO A 308 1.21 -2.40 -18.52
N ASN A 309 0.37 -3.45 -18.54
CA ASN A 309 -0.17 -3.99 -19.78
C ASN A 309 -0.98 -2.91 -20.51
N THR A 310 -0.96 -2.92 -21.85
CA THR A 310 -1.75 -1.97 -22.65
C THR A 310 -2.63 -2.75 -23.61
N PRO A 311 -3.97 -2.79 -23.41
CA PRO A 311 -4.76 -2.07 -22.40
C PRO A 311 -4.53 -2.58 -20.96
N TYR A 312 -4.74 -1.72 -19.96
CA TYR A 312 -4.43 -2.08 -18.57
C TYR A 312 -5.44 -3.05 -17.97
N ILE A 313 -4.94 -4.19 -17.49
CA ILE A 313 -5.73 -5.30 -16.98
C ILE A 313 -6.00 -5.10 -15.48
N ASP A 314 -7.24 -5.37 -15.09
CA ASP A 314 -7.64 -5.46 -13.67
C ASP A 314 -7.95 -6.93 -13.37
N MET A 315 -7.13 -7.57 -12.55
CA MET A 315 -7.26 -9.00 -12.25
C MET A 315 -8.58 -9.32 -11.54
N CYS A 316 -9.18 -8.35 -10.85
CA CYS A 316 -10.49 -8.54 -10.25
C CYS A 316 -11.59 -8.44 -11.32
N GLY A 317 -12.14 -9.58 -11.73
CA GLY A 317 -13.30 -9.64 -12.63
C GLY A 317 -12.99 -9.54 -14.14
N SER A 318 -11.72 -9.35 -14.55
CA SER A 318 -11.31 -9.45 -15.96
C SER A 318 -10.67 -10.81 -16.27
N ASP A 319 -10.63 -11.18 -17.55
CA ASP A 319 -9.79 -12.28 -18.02
C ASP A 319 -8.48 -11.76 -18.65
N MET A 320 -7.56 -12.68 -18.95
CA MET A 320 -6.23 -12.36 -19.47
C MET A 320 -6.17 -12.36 -21.01
N LYS A 321 -7.28 -12.17 -21.72
CA LYS A 321 -7.31 -12.24 -23.20
C LYS A 321 -6.47 -11.14 -23.87
N ASP A 322 -6.43 -9.95 -23.28
CA ASP A 322 -5.70 -8.79 -23.82
C ASP A 322 -4.25 -8.71 -23.34
N TYR A 323 -3.75 -9.75 -22.68
CA TYR A 323 -2.38 -9.78 -22.18
C TYR A 323 -1.37 -9.94 -23.32
N ASN A 324 -0.40 -9.03 -23.40
CA ASN A 324 0.54 -8.96 -24.52
C ASN A 324 2.02 -8.87 -24.13
N LYS A 325 2.36 -9.14 -22.87
CA LYS A 325 3.72 -8.98 -22.33
C LYS A 325 4.56 -10.25 -22.25
N LYS A 326 4.09 -11.41 -22.73
CA LYS A 326 4.78 -12.73 -22.55
C LYS A 326 6.28 -12.70 -22.92
N SER A 327 6.62 -12.18 -24.09
CA SER A 327 8.01 -12.12 -24.56
C SER A 327 8.87 -11.10 -23.78
N VAL A 328 8.25 -10.01 -23.34
CA VAL A 328 8.89 -8.98 -22.50
C VAL A 328 9.23 -9.57 -21.13
N ILE A 329 8.26 -10.23 -20.48
CA ILE A 329 8.45 -10.90 -19.19
C ILE A 329 9.53 -11.97 -19.26
N LYS A 330 9.52 -12.83 -20.29
CA LYS A 330 10.57 -13.84 -20.47
C LYS A 330 11.97 -13.23 -20.55
N SER A 331 12.11 -12.13 -21.28
CA SER A 331 13.39 -11.41 -21.42
C SER A 331 13.80 -10.71 -20.11
N PHE A 332 12.81 -10.19 -19.39
CA PHE A 332 12.98 -9.56 -18.08
C PHE A 332 13.47 -10.58 -17.05
N VAL A 333 12.81 -11.73 -16.89
CA VAL A 333 13.22 -12.80 -15.96
C VAL A 333 14.62 -13.32 -16.28
N LYS A 334 14.97 -13.48 -17.56
CA LYS A 334 16.35 -13.82 -17.97
C LYS A 334 17.37 -12.78 -17.52
N THR A 335 17.00 -11.50 -17.49
CA THR A 335 17.86 -10.41 -17.00
C THR A 335 17.98 -10.46 -15.49
N LEU A 336 16.88 -10.65 -14.76
CA LEU A 336 16.89 -10.80 -13.30
C LEU A 336 17.76 -11.98 -12.86
N LYS A 337 17.69 -13.11 -13.57
CA LYS A 337 18.54 -14.29 -13.31
C LYS A 337 20.03 -13.95 -13.29
N LYS A 338 20.51 -13.17 -14.28
CA LYS A 338 21.91 -12.74 -14.34
C LYS A 338 22.28 -11.87 -13.15
N TYR A 339 21.41 -10.97 -12.74
CA TYR A 339 21.66 -10.10 -11.59
C TYR A 339 21.71 -10.89 -10.29
N ILE A 340 20.85 -11.90 -10.12
CA ILE A 340 20.90 -12.83 -8.98
C ILE A 340 22.23 -13.61 -8.98
N GLU A 341 22.66 -14.13 -10.13
CA GLU A 341 23.95 -14.82 -10.30
C GLU A 341 25.15 -13.90 -9.97
N GLU A 342 25.02 -12.60 -10.18
CA GLU A 342 25.99 -11.56 -9.78
C GLU A 342 25.87 -11.14 -8.30
N GLY A 343 24.97 -11.78 -7.53
CA GLY A 343 24.76 -11.52 -6.11
C GLY A 343 23.93 -10.27 -5.80
N LYS A 344 23.15 -9.76 -6.77
CA LYS A 344 22.29 -8.59 -6.57
C LYS A 344 21.01 -8.98 -5.83
N ILE A 345 20.62 -8.11 -4.90
CA ILE A 345 19.33 -8.17 -4.20
C ILE A 345 18.27 -7.57 -5.13
N ILE A 346 17.16 -8.30 -5.33
CA ILE A 346 16.08 -7.87 -6.21
C ILE A 346 14.77 -7.86 -5.44
N SER A 347 14.07 -6.72 -5.42
CA SER A 347 12.68 -6.63 -4.97
C SER A 347 11.81 -6.31 -6.18
N ILE A 348 10.75 -7.08 -6.42
CA ILE A 348 9.88 -6.95 -7.59
C ILE A 348 8.63 -6.15 -7.24
N ALA A 349 8.38 -5.09 -8.02
CA ALA A 349 7.10 -4.40 -8.10
C ALA A 349 6.36 -4.88 -9.36
N ASP A 350 5.39 -5.78 -9.21
CA ASP A 350 4.63 -6.31 -10.33
C ASP A 350 3.37 -5.48 -10.59
N ILE A 351 3.47 -4.58 -11.58
CA ILE A 351 2.47 -3.57 -11.92
C ILE A 351 1.88 -3.83 -13.32
N ALA A 352 2.16 -4.99 -13.92
CA ALA A 352 1.60 -5.36 -15.22
C ALA A 352 0.06 -5.38 -15.22
N CYS A 353 -0.53 -5.73 -14.08
CA CYS A 353 -1.96 -5.70 -13.81
C CYS A 353 -2.27 -4.95 -12.50
N ALA A 354 -3.51 -4.49 -12.33
CA ALA A 354 -4.05 -4.05 -11.05
C ALA A 354 -4.76 -5.19 -10.32
N ASN A 355 -4.94 -5.07 -9.00
CA ASN A 355 -5.63 -6.05 -8.15
C ASN A 355 -5.10 -7.49 -8.25
N GLY A 356 -3.81 -7.68 -8.52
CA GLY A 356 -3.17 -9.00 -8.51
C GLY A 356 -1.95 -9.11 -9.40
N GLY A 357 -1.08 -10.07 -9.06
CA GLY A 357 0.13 -10.43 -9.80
C GLY A 357 -0.10 -11.02 -11.18
N ASP A 358 0.87 -10.80 -12.07
CA ASP A 358 0.95 -11.30 -13.44
C ASP A 358 1.29 -12.80 -13.46
N PRO A 359 0.35 -13.68 -13.82
CA PRO A 359 0.59 -15.12 -13.88
C PRO A 359 1.79 -15.52 -14.75
N TYR A 360 2.09 -14.78 -15.81
CA TYR A 360 3.22 -15.10 -16.69
C TYR A 360 4.57 -14.76 -16.04
N LEU A 361 4.63 -13.72 -15.21
CA LEU A 361 5.82 -13.41 -14.42
C LEU A 361 6.09 -14.54 -13.42
N LEU A 362 5.07 -14.98 -12.69
CA LEU A 362 5.21 -16.02 -11.69
C LEU A 362 5.56 -17.37 -12.31
N GLU A 363 4.98 -17.70 -13.47
CA GLU A 363 5.33 -18.90 -14.24
C GLU A 363 6.79 -18.86 -14.69
N GLU A 364 7.24 -17.76 -15.31
CA GLU A 364 8.64 -17.64 -15.76
C GLU A 364 9.63 -17.63 -14.56
N LEU A 365 9.29 -17.01 -13.43
CA LEU A 365 10.08 -17.11 -12.20
C LEU A 365 10.15 -18.55 -11.69
N LYS A 366 9.04 -19.29 -11.71
CA LYS A 366 8.98 -20.70 -11.30
C LYS A 366 9.84 -21.58 -12.18
N GLU A 367 9.66 -21.51 -13.50
CA GLU A 367 10.41 -22.31 -14.48
C GLU A 367 11.91 -22.06 -14.44
N ASN A 368 12.33 -20.83 -14.08
CA ASN A 368 13.74 -20.48 -13.94
C ASN A 368 14.31 -20.72 -12.54
N GLY A 369 13.50 -21.21 -11.58
CA GLY A 369 13.90 -21.50 -10.20
C GLY A 369 14.14 -20.25 -9.35
N LEU A 370 13.54 -19.12 -9.69
CA LEU A 370 13.82 -17.81 -9.08
C LEU A 370 12.80 -17.37 -8.02
N LEU A 371 11.67 -18.07 -7.89
CA LEU A 371 10.59 -17.70 -6.96
C LEU A 371 11.09 -17.41 -5.54
N LEU A 372 12.06 -18.19 -5.06
CA LEU A 372 12.64 -18.08 -3.71
C LEU A 372 14.08 -17.51 -3.70
N ASP A 373 14.53 -16.95 -4.82
CA ASP A 373 15.87 -16.36 -4.97
C ASP A 373 15.83 -14.82 -5.09
N ILE A 374 14.64 -14.23 -5.27
CA ILE A 374 14.42 -12.78 -5.16
C ILE A 374 14.17 -12.39 -3.70
N ALA A 375 14.46 -11.14 -3.33
CA ALA A 375 14.36 -10.65 -1.96
C ALA A 375 12.94 -10.26 -1.55
N GLY A 376 12.15 -9.72 -2.49
CA GLY A 376 10.80 -9.22 -2.25
C GLY A 376 9.93 -9.27 -3.51
N TYR A 377 8.62 -9.31 -3.31
CA TYR A 377 7.61 -9.30 -4.35
C TYR A 377 6.37 -8.56 -3.84
N SER A 378 5.72 -7.79 -4.69
CA SER A 378 4.40 -7.21 -4.42
C SER A 378 3.63 -6.95 -5.72
N ALA A 379 2.30 -7.05 -5.67
CA ALA A 379 1.39 -6.87 -6.82
C ALA A 379 -0.07 -6.58 -6.43
N TRP A 380 -0.30 -5.96 -5.27
CA TRP A 380 -1.64 -5.89 -4.68
C TRP A 380 -2.35 -4.56 -4.93
N ASN A 381 -3.64 -4.65 -5.27
CA ASN A 381 -4.60 -3.55 -5.48
C ASN A 381 -4.20 -2.48 -6.52
N THR A 382 -3.26 -1.60 -6.19
CA THR A 382 -2.86 -0.43 -7.00
C THR A 382 -1.35 -0.41 -7.25
N ALA A 383 -0.90 0.45 -8.17
CA ALA A 383 0.52 0.60 -8.41
C ALA A 383 1.23 1.23 -7.21
N GLY A 384 0.66 2.26 -6.57
CA GLY A 384 1.20 2.87 -5.34
C GLY A 384 1.44 1.83 -4.24
N ASN A 385 0.41 1.04 -3.92
CA ASN A 385 0.49 -0.05 -2.93
C ASN A 385 1.65 -1.02 -3.24
N THR A 386 1.75 -1.44 -4.50
CA THR A 386 2.79 -2.37 -4.98
C THR A 386 4.20 -1.77 -4.91
N ILE A 387 4.35 -0.49 -5.31
CA ILE A 387 5.63 0.23 -5.30
C ILE A 387 6.13 0.40 -3.88
N GLY A 388 5.30 0.88 -2.96
CA GLY A 388 5.74 1.14 -1.59
C GLY A 388 6.09 -0.14 -0.82
N THR A 389 5.30 -1.21 -0.95
CA THR A 389 5.61 -2.50 -0.32
C THR A 389 6.92 -3.09 -0.86
N SER A 390 7.12 -3.13 -2.17
CA SER A 390 8.35 -3.66 -2.77
C SER A 390 9.59 -2.84 -2.41
N ILE A 391 9.50 -1.52 -2.35
CA ILE A 391 10.57 -0.63 -1.89
C ILE A 391 10.88 -0.84 -0.40
N ALA A 392 9.85 -0.93 0.45
CA ALA A 392 10.03 -1.13 1.89
C ALA A 392 10.79 -2.43 2.17
N ILE A 393 10.42 -3.54 1.52
CA ILE A 393 11.13 -4.83 1.63
C ILE A 393 12.61 -4.67 1.23
N GLY A 394 12.86 -4.11 0.04
CA GLY A 394 14.23 -3.98 -0.48
C GLY A 394 15.12 -3.10 0.40
N SER A 395 14.59 -1.97 0.87
CA SER A 395 15.31 -1.03 1.73
C SER A 395 15.61 -1.61 3.10
N ILE A 396 14.63 -2.25 3.75
CA ILE A 396 14.81 -2.87 5.07
C ILE A 396 15.88 -3.96 4.99
N LEU A 397 15.82 -4.82 3.97
CA LEU A 397 16.82 -5.88 3.79
C LEU A 397 18.21 -5.32 3.53
N ASN A 398 18.35 -4.29 2.70
CA ASN A 398 19.63 -3.59 2.53
C ASN A 398 20.20 -3.12 3.88
N THR A 399 19.39 -2.49 4.73
CA THR A 399 19.84 -1.99 6.02
C THR A 399 20.23 -3.13 6.97
N VAL A 400 19.44 -4.21 7.02
CA VAL A 400 19.75 -5.41 7.84
C VAL A 400 21.08 -6.03 7.44
N ILE A 401 21.33 -6.20 6.14
CA ILE A 401 22.58 -6.78 5.62
C ILE A 401 23.80 -5.93 5.99
N LYS A 402 23.67 -4.60 5.95
CA LYS A 402 24.77 -3.67 6.23
C LYS A 402 25.07 -3.52 7.73
N THR A 403 24.10 -3.75 8.60
CA THR A 403 24.21 -3.40 10.03
C THR A 403 24.36 -4.58 10.97
N LYS A 404 23.90 -5.79 10.62
CA LYS A 404 23.63 -6.84 11.61
C LYS A 404 24.26 -8.18 11.27
N SER A 405 24.76 -8.85 12.31
CA SER A 405 25.39 -10.18 12.25
C SER A 405 24.39 -11.34 12.44
N THR A 406 23.19 -11.09 12.98
CA THR A 406 22.10 -12.06 13.20
C THR A 406 21.27 -12.33 11.93
N LEU A 407 21.97 -12.56 10.82
CA LEU A 407 21.37 -12.66 9.48
C LEU A 407 20.38 -13.82 9.31
N LYS A 408 20.49 -14.91 10.09
CA LYS A 408 19.73 -16.14 9.79
C LYS A 408 18.24 -16.02 10.10
N GLU A 409 17.86 -15.51 11.27
CA GLU A 409 16.45 -15.40 11.66
C GLU A 409 15.73 -14.33 10.82
N SER A 410 16.34 -13.14 10.66
CA SER A 410 15.77 -12.10 9.79
C SER A 410 15.65 -12.56 8.33
N LYS A 411 16.60 -13.34 7.80
CA LYS A 411 16.48 -13.92 6.46
C LYS A 411 15.34 -14.93 6.37
N LYS A 412 15.16 -15.79 7.39
CA LYS A 412 14.05 -16.73 7.43
C LYS A 412 12.71 -16.00 7.45
N LYS A 413 12.54 -15.02 8.35
CA LYS A 413 11.32 -14.19 8.42
C LYS A 413 11.06 -13.45 7.11
N SER A 414 12.11 -12.96 6.46
CA SER A 414 11.99 -12.32 5.15
C SER A 414 11.56 -13.27 4.04
N LEU A 415 12.05 -14.51 4.05
CA LEU A 415 11.60 -15.56 3.12
C LEU A 415 10.14 -15.96 3.39
N GLU A 416 9.73 -16.06 4.66
CA GLU A 416 8.33 -16.24 5.06
C GLU A 416 7.46 -15.08 4.56
N PHE A 417 7.94 -13.84 4.68
CA PHE A 417 7.23 -12.66 4.18
C PHE A 417 7.13 -12.63 2.65
N LEU A 418 8.17 -13.04 1.92
CA LEU A 418 8.11 -13.19 0.47
C LEU A 418 7.00 -14.17 0.05
N ILE A 419 6.92 -15.33 0.71
CA ILE A 419 5.87 -16.32 0.41
C ILE A 419 4.49 -15.80 0.84
N LYS A 420 4.38 -15.05 1.94
CA LYS A 420 3.15 -14.36 2.32
C LYS A 420 2.69 -13.39 1.23
N ARG A 421 3.59 -12.62 0.61
CA ARG A 421 3.25 -11.73 -0.51
C ARG A 421 2.82 -12.50 -1.75
N TYR A 422 3.43 -13.64 -2.07
CA TYR A 422 2.90 -14.52 -3.13
C TYR A 422 1.51 -15.08 -2.78
N ALA A 423 1.27 -15.43 -1.52
CA ALA A 423 -0.01 -15.95 -1.05
C ALA A 423 -1.15 -14.95 -1.24
N ASP A 424 -0.93 -13.70 -0.85
CA ASP A 424 -1.93 -12.62 -0.95
C ASP A 424 -1.97 -12.04 -2.37
N ASP A 425 -0.89 -11.38 -2.79
CA ASP A 425 -0.83 -10.57 -4.01
C ASP A 425 -0.99 -11.37 -5.31
N TYR A 426 -0.67 -12.68 -5.31
CA TYR A 426 -0.82 -13.54 -6.50
C TYR A 426 -1.86 -14.64 -6.30
N ILE A 427 -1.64 -15.57 -5.36
CA ILE A 427 -2.50 -16.74 -5.20
C ILE A 427 -3.93 -16.31 -4.85
N TYR A 428 -4.10 -15.44 -3.86
CA TYR A 428 -5.42 -14.94 -3.51
C TYR A 428 -5.95 -13.98 -4.58
N GLN A 429 -5.28 -12.85 -4.81
CA GLN A 429 -5.77 -11.76 -5.65
C GLN A 429 -6.01 -12.18 -7.10
N SER A 430 -5.06 -12.88 -7.74
CA SER A 430 -5.14 -13.23 -9.16
C SER A 430 -5.92 -14.52 -9.44
N ILE A 431 -5.96 -15.46 -8.50
CA ILE A 431 -6.51 -16.81 -8.73
C ILE A 431 -7.76 -17.05 -7.87
N VAL A 432 -7.60 -17.12 -6.55
CA VAL A 432 -8.67 -17.60 -5.64
C VAL A 432 -9.83 -16.61 -5.58
N ARG A 433 -9.56 -15.30 -5.52
CA ARG A 433 -10.58 -14.25 -5.39
C ARG A 433 -11.66 -14.34 -6.47
N ASN A 434 -11.27 -14.54 -7.74
CA ASN A 434 -12.22 -14.67 -8.85
C ASN A 434 -13.06 -15.96 -8.75
N LYS A 435 -12.48 -17.08 -8.30
CA LYS A 435 -13.24 -18.31 -8.03
C LYS A 435 -14.23 -18.09 -6.89
N THR A 436 -13.81 -17.44 -5.81
CA THR A 436 -14.66 -17.10 -4.66
C THR A 436 -15.80 -16.18 -5.06
N ILE A 437 -15.55 -15.13 -5.86
CA ILE A 437 -16.60 -14.25 -6.41
C ILE A 437 -17.67 -15.06 -7.16
N LYS A 438 -17.26 -16.03 -7.99
CA LYS A 438 -18.19 -16.88 -8.73
C LYS A 438 -19.07 -17.71 -7.79
N ILE A 439 -18.48 -18.34 -6.77
CA ILE A 439 -19.19 -19.13 -5.75
C ILE A 439 -20.19 -18.26 -4.98
N ILE A 440 -19.77 -17.07 -4.53
CA ILE A 440 -20.64 -16.12 -3.81
C ILE A 440 -21.86 -15.74 -4.66
N LYS A 441 -21.63 -15.41 -5.95
CA LYS A 441 -22.71 -15.05 -6.88
C LYS A 441 -23.66 -16.21 -7.16
N GLU A 442 -23.15 -17.42 -7.35
CA GLU A 442 -23.97 -18.63 -7.53
C GLU A 442 -24.83 -18.94 -6.30
N GLN A 443 -24.38 -18.56 -5.11
CA GLN A 443 -25.14 -18.67 -3.86
C GLN A 443 -26.10 -17.50 -3.59
N GLY A 444 -26.17 -16.51 -4.49
CA GLY A 444 -27.02 -15.32 -4.33
C GLY A 444 -26.57 -14.37 -3.20
N LEU A 445 -25.29 -14.40 -2.84
CA LEU A 445 -24.71 -13.54 -1.80
C LEU A 445 -24.10 -12.26 -2.40
N ASN A 446 -23.95 -11.23 -1.56
CA ASN A 446 -23.32 -9.97 -1.94
C ASN A 446 -21.80 -10.04 -1.64
N ILE A 447 -20.97 -9.75 -2.65
CA ILE A 447 -19.50 -9.78 -2.55
C ILE A 447 -18.92 -8.69 -1.63
N PHE A 448 -19.70 -7.65 -1.33
CA PHE A 448 -19.34 -6.55 -0.42
C PHE A 448 -19.77 -6.81 1.02
N ASN A 449 -20.67 -7.78 1.26
CA ASN A 449 -21.09 -8.22 2.59
C ASN A 449 -21.77 -9.59 2.52
N MET A 450 -21.03 -10.65 2.88
CA MET A 450 -21.51 -12.04 2.81
C MET A 450 -22.40 -12.46 4.00
N GLY A 451 -22.48 -11.65 5.07
CA GLY A 451 -23.27 -11.97 6.26
C GLY A 451 -22.90 -13.31 6.91
N LYS A 452 -23.92 -14.11 7.29
CA LYS A 452 -23.76 -15.34 8.10
C LYS A 452 -23.12 -16.54 7.38
N LYS A 453 -22.89 -16.49 6.06
CA LYS A 453 -22.26 -17.59 5.29
C LYS A 453 -20.74 -17.46 5.14
N TYR A 454 -20.16 -16.54 5.88
CA TYR A 454 -18.75 -16.20 5.84
C TYR A 454 -17.81 -17.38 6.19
N GLU A 455 -18.14 -18.19 7.19
CA GLU A 455 -17.26 -19.29 7.64
C GLU A 455 -16.99 -20.33 6.54
N SER A 456 -18.02 -20.74 5.78
CA SER A 456 -17.83 -21.69 4.67
C SER A 456 -17.04 -21.12 3.49
N ILE A 457 -17.09 -19.80 3.30
CA ILE A 457 -16.32 -19.13 2.24
C ILE A 457 -14.86 -18.99 2.67
N ASP A 458 -14.61 -18.66 3.94
CA ASP A 458 -13.27 -18.61 4.51
C ASP A 458 -12.59 -19.99 4.45
N GLU A 459 -13.30 -21.07 4.76
CA GLU A 459 -12.79 -22.44 4.65
C GLU A 459 -12.37 -22.75 3.20
N TYR A 460 -13.23 -22.45 2.21
CA TYR A 460 -12.88 -22.61 0.79
C TYR A 460 -11.64 -21.79 0.38
N VAL A 461 -11.56 -20.52 0.81
CA VAL A 461 -10.42 -19.65 0.51
C VAL A 461 -9.14 -20.25 1.10
N TRP A 462 -9.17 -20.71 2.35
CA TRP A 462 -8.03 -21.33 2.99
C TRP A 462 -7.59 -22.61 2.26
N GLU A 463 -8.52 -23.52 1.95
CA GLU A 463 -8.21 -24.79 1.27
C GLU A 463 -7.55 -24.56 -0.09
N GLU A 464 -8.13 -23.70 -0.94
CA GLU A 464 -7.60 -23.41 -2.27
C GLU A 464 -6.22 -22.73 -2.20
N MET A 465 -6.06 -21.75 -1.31
CA MET A 465 -4.77 -21.07 -1.12
C MET A 465 -3.70 -22.05 -0.63
N TYR A 466 -4.05 -22.93 0.31
CA TYR A 466 -3.12 -23.88 0.88
C TYR A 466 -2.62 -24.88 -0.16
N GLN A 467 -3.50 -25.43 -1.00
CA GLN A 467 -3.09 -26.35 -2.07
C GLN A 467 -2.16 -25.66 -3.08
N LEU A 468 -2.52 -24.45 -3.53
CA LEU A 468 -1.68 -23.69 -4.47
C LEU A 468 -0.32 -23.34 -3.87
N LEU A 469 -0.26 -22.93 -2.60
CA LEU A 469 1.02 -22.64 -1.94
C LEU A 469 1.93 -23.86 -1.88
N LYS A 470 1.39 -25.03 -1.55
CA LYS A 470 2.16 -26.28 -1.55
C LYS A 470 2.71 -26.60 -2.93
N ASP A 471 1.89 -26.51 -3.96
CA ASP A 471 2.29 -26.78 -5.36
C ASP A 471 3.37 -25.82 -5.89
N TYR A 472 3.44 -24.60 -5.35
CA TYR A 472 4.41 -23.60 -5.77
C TYR A 472 5.73 -23.66 -4.99
N PHE A 473 5.70 -24.02 -3.71
CA PHE A 473 6.83 -23.75 -2.82
C PHE A 473 7.24 -24.94 -1.96
N GLU A 474 6.36 -25.89 -1.66
CA GLU A 474 6.75 -27.09 -0.91
C GLU A 474 7.69 -27.91 -1.80
N ASN A 475 8.69 -28.51 -1.18
CA ASN A 475 9.73 -29.25 -1.85
C ASN A 475 10.56 -28.44 -2.88
N HIS A 476 10.67 -27.13 -2.71
CA HIS A 476 11.52 -26.27 -3.55
C HIS A 476 12.84 -25.93 -2.84
N LYS A 477 13.93 -25.97 -3.60
CA LYS A 477 15.23 -25.44 -3.18
C LYS A 477 15.22 -23.93 -3.31
N PHE A 478 15.99 -23.27 -2.46
CA PHE A 478 16.19 -21.83 -2.55
C PHE A 478 17.65 -21.46 -2.28
N SER A 479 18.07 -20.34 -2.85
CA SER A 479 19.33 -19.65 -2.59
C SER A 479 19.05 -18.17 -2.33
N TYR A 480 18.62 -17.88 -1.10
CA TYR A 480 18.12 -16.58 -0.69
C TYR A 480 19.21 -15.79 0.06
N MET A 481 19.84 -14.81 -0.59
CA MET A 481 20.80 -13.89 0.05
C MET A 481 21.94 -14.62 0.79
N GLY A 482 22.49 -15.69 0.20
CA GLY A 482 23.54 -16.53 0.81
C GLY A 482 23.04 -17.46 1.93
N PHE A 483 21.72 -17.56 2.12
CA PHE A 483 21.04 -18.58 2.90
C PHE A 483 20.38 -19.55 1.92
N SER A 484 20.87 -20.78 1.86
CA SER A 484 20.35 -21.82 0.98
C SER A 484 19.77 -22.97 1.78
N GLY A 485 18.76 -23.61 1.25
CA GLY A 485 18.14 -24.76 1.87
C GLY A 485 17.00 -25.29 1.02
N PHE A 486 16.10 -26.00 1.67
CA PHE A 486 14.93 -26.57 1.05
C PHE A 486 13.70 -26.38 1.93
N VAL A 487 12.57 -26.03 1.32
CA VAL A 487 11.29 -25.91 2.02
C VAL A 487 10.70 -27.30 2.22
N GLU A 488 10.81 -27.84 3.44
CA GLU A 488 10.26 -29.14 3.80
C GLU A 488 8.74 -29.11 3.97
N GLU A 489 8.23 -28.06 4.60
CA GLU A 489 6.82 -27.93 4.97
C GLU A 489 6.46 -26.45 5.01
N ILE A 490 5.23 -26.14 4.56
CA ILE A 490 4.63 -24.81 4.62
C ILE A 490 3.39 -24.89 5.48
N LYS A 491 3.27 -23.98 6.44
CA LYS A 491 2.04 -23.79 7.21
C LYS A 491 1.39 -22.47 6.85
N LEU A 492 0.09 -22.51 6.60
CA LEU A 492 -0.73 -21.36 6.24
C LEU A 492 -1.89 -21.21 7.23
N SER A 493 -2.05 -20.01 7.79
CA SER A 493 -3.36 -19.51 8.19
C SER A 493 -3.85 -18.52 7.14
N ALA A 494 -5.13 -18.56 6.78
CA ALA A 494 -5.73 -17.64 5.83
C ALA A 494 -7.22 -17.48 6.13
N ASN A 495 -7.70 -16.25 6.17
CA ASN A 495 -9.12 -15.90 6.28
C ASN A 495 -9.38 -14.53 5.65
N LEU A 496 -10.60 -14.22 5.24
CA LEU A 496 -10.91 -12.86 4.79
C LEU A 496 -10.93 -11.95 6.02
N PRO A 497 -10.28 -10.76 6.05
CA PRO A 497 -10.27 -9.93 7.27
C PRO A 497 -11.63 -9.28 7.55
N TRP A 498 -12.37 -9.00 6.47
CA TRP A 498 -13.71 -8.40 6.49
C TRP A 498 -14.69 -9.31 5.73
N TYR A 499 -15.99 -9.07 5.88
CA TYR A 499 -17.07 -9.86 5.26
C TYR A 499 -17.19 -9.68 3.72
N ARG A 500 -16.10 -9.34 3.03
CA ARG A 500 -16.02 -9.04 1.60
C ARG A 500 -14.81 -9.73 0.96
N VAL A 501 -14.86 -9.88 -0.36
CA VAL A 501 -13.75 -10.41 -1.17
C VAL A 501 -12.87 -9.28 -1.69
N PHE A 502 -11.82 -8.95 -0.94
CA PHE A 502 -10.92 -7.87 -1.33
C PHE A 502 -9.45 -8.17 -1.03
N GLU A 503 -9.12 -8.48 0.22
CA GLU A 503 -7.79 -8.94 0.64
C GLU A 503 -7.92 -10.18 1.53
N VAL A 504 -6.81 -10.86 1.81
CA VAL A 504 -6.76 -11.99 2.74
C VAL A 504 -5.84 -11.68 3.92
N ASP A 505 -6.27 -12.04 5.12
CA ASP A 505 -5.41 -12.11 6.29
C ASP A 505 -4.74 -13.48 6.31
N CYS A 506 -3.47 -13.54 5.91
CA CYS A 506 -2.71 -14.78 5.87
C CYS A 506 -1.36 -14.68 6.57
N ASP A 507 -0.93 -15.77 7.20
CA ASP A 507 0.41 -15.91 7.77
C ASP A 507 1.05 -17.20 7.26
N VAL A 508 2.34 -17.13 6.95
CA VAL A 508 3.12 -18.24 6.42
C VAL A 508 4.29 -18.52 7.35
N THR A 509 4.47 -19.78 7.72
CA THR A 509 5.69 -20.22 8.44
C THR A 509 6.31 -21.41 7.73
N LEU A 510 7.64 -21.47 7.74
CA LEU A 510 8.41 -22.47 7.01
C LEU A 510 9.16 -23.40 7.95
N LYS A 511 9.17 -24.68 7.59
CA LYS A 511 10.18 -25.64 8.04
C LYS A 511 11.21 -25.82 6.94
N ILE A 512 12.48 -25.55 7.27
CA ILE A 512 13.59 -25.53 6.31
C ILE A 512 14.64 -26.56 6.76
N ASN A 513 15.20 -27.31 5.80
CA ASN A 513 16.39 -28.15 5.98
C ASN A 513 17.67 -27.41 5.62
#